data_AF-A0A399PJJ9-F1
#
_entry.id   AF-A0A399PJJ9-F1
#
_cell.length_a   1.000
_cell.length_b   1.000
_cell.length_c   1.000
_cell.angle_alpha   90.00
_cell.angle_beta   90.00
_cell.angle_gamma   90.00
#
_symmetry.space_group_name_H-M   'P 1'
#
loop_
_entity.id
_entity.type
_entity.pdbx_description
1 polymer ?
#
loop_
_entity_poly.entity_id
_entity_poly.type
_entity_poly.pdbx_seq_one_letter_code
_entity_poly.pdbx_strand_id
1 'polypeptide(L)' 'MAAAGSSGSGGAQAFRKERADAPRGFFEAEAAGLAWLAEAESDGGARIVRVLNVAPGRIDLERLAPARP' A
#
# COMPACT_ATOMS: atom_id res chain seq x y z
N MET A 1 -32.68 0.50 -26.41
CA MET A 1 -32.22 -0.78 -25.84
C MET A 1 -31.10 -0.46 -24.86
N ALA A 2 -31.33 -0.74 -23.58
CA ALA A 2 -30.36 -0.61 -22.50
C ALA A 2 -29.51 -1.89 -22.37
N ALA A 3 -28.38 -1.74 -21.67
CA ALA A 3 -27.51 -2.73 -21.00
C ALA A 3 -26.06 -2.60 -21.48
N ALA A 4 -25.02 -2.60 -20.64
CA ALA A 4 -24.92 -2.61 -19.20
C ALA A 4 -23.48 -2.13 -18.86
N GLY A 5 -23.29 -1.58 -17.66
CA GLY A 5 -22.01 -1.09 -17.21
C GLY A 5 -20.93 -2.16 -17.12
N SER A 6 -19.70 -1.69 -17.07
CA SER A 6 -18.66 -2.35 -16.30
C SER A 6 -18.04 -1.28 -15.41
N SER A 7 -18.65 -1.08 -14.24
CA SER A 7 -17.93 -0.56 -13.09
C SER A 7 -16.82 -1.58 -12.81
N GLY A 8 -15.62 -1.31 -13.30
CA GLY A 8 -14.49 -2.19 -13.06
C GLY A 8 -14.36 -2.40 -11.56
N SER A 9 -14.53 -3.64 -11.11
CA SER A 9 -14.36 -4.07 -9.73
C SER A 9 -13.08 -3.46 -9.18
N GLY A 10 -13.21 -2.63 -8.16
CA GLY A 10 -12.10 -1.89 -7.55
C GLY A 10 -11.14 -2.82 -6.81
N GLY A 11 -10.37 -3.61 -7.54
CA GLY A 11 -9.16 -4.22 -7.03
C GLY A 11 -8.15 -3.09 -6.86
N ALA A 12 -7.76 -2.78 -5.61
CA ALA A 12 -6.77 -1.77 -5.33
C ALA A 12 -5.52 -2.04 -6.19
N GLN A 13 -5.20 -1.15 -7.12
CA GLN A 13 -4.01 -1.27 -7.94
C GLN A 13 -2.79 -1.26 -7.01
N ALA A 14 -1.85 -2.20 -7.18
CA ALA A 14 -0.63 -2.21 -6.39
C ALA A 14 0.35 -1.13 -6.86
N PHE A 15 1.04 -0.50 -5.91
CA PHE A 15 2.23 0.30 -6.13
C PHE A 15 3.45 -0.48 -5.63
N ARG A 16 4.36 -0.83 -6.55
CA ARG A 16 5.58 -1.56 -6.24
C ARG A 16 6.74 -0.60 -6.02
N LYS A 17 7.44 -0.79 -4.90
CA LYS A 17 8.81 -0.29 -4.69
C LYS A 17 9.75 -1.48 -4.77
N GLU A 18 10.81 -1.36 -5.54
CA GLU A 18 11.84 -2.39 -5.65
C GLU A 18 13.23 -1.78 -5.72
N ARG A 19 14.18 -2.47 -5.11
CA ARG A 19 15.60 -2.11 -5.14
C ARG A 19 16.44 -3.37 -4.93
N ALA A 20 17.16 -3.76 -5.98
CA ALA A 20 17.90 -5.03 -6.02
C ALA A 20 19.10 -5.09 -5.06
N ASP A 21 19.73 -3.94 -4.78
CA ASP A 21 20.87 -3.79 -3.87
C ASP A 21 20.44 -3.37 -2.45
N ALA A 22 19.15 -3.46 -2.12
CA ALA A 22 18.68 -3.15 -0.78
C ALA A 22 19.32 -4.09 0.25
N PRO A 23 19.81 -3.56 1.40
CA PRO A 23 20.23 -4.40 2.50
C PRO A 23 19.13 -5.38 2.93
N ARG A 24 19.52 -6.54 3.45
CA ARG A 24 18.57 -7.51 4.00
C ARG A 24 17.69 -6.84 5.06
N GLY A 25 16.39 -7.09 5.01
CA GLY A 25 15.44 -6.52 5.97
C GLY A 25 15.00 -5.10 5.66
N PHE A 26 15.49 -4.45 4.59
CA PHE A 26 15.16 -3.05 4.30
C PHE A 26 13.65 -2.83 4.10
N PHE A 27 13.01 -3.66 3.28
CA PHE A 27 11.59 -3.53 2.98
C PHE A 27 10.71 -4.16 4.07
N GLU A 28 11.25 -5.15 4.79
CA GLU A 28 10.63 -5.73 5.98
C GLU A 28 10.55 -4.72 7.13
N ALA A 29 11.60 -3.91 7.33
CA ALA A 29 11.60 -2.83 8.30
C ALA A 29 10.63 -1.71 7.90
N GLU A 30 10.57 -1.35 6.61
CA GLU A 30 9.58 -0.39 6.11
C GLU A 30 8.14 -0.88 6.36
N ALA A 31 7.85 -2.16 6.06
CA ALA A 31 6.54 -2.74 6.31
C ALA A 31 6.19 -2.74 7.82
N ALA A 32 7.15 -3.05 8.69
CA ALA A 32 6.95 -3.00 10.14
C ALA A 32 6.68 -1.56 10.62
N GLY A 33 7.38 -0.57 10.07
CA GLY A 33 7.14 0.84 10.37
C GLY A 33 5.75 1.31 9.94
N LEU A 34 5.30 0.91 8.75
CA LEU A 34 3.94 1.19 8.28
C LEU A 34 2.88 0.55 9.18
N ALA A 35 3.08 -0.71 9.59
CA ALA A 35 2.18 -1.39 10.52
C ALA A 35 2.12 -0.67 11.88
N TRP A 36 3.27 -0.30 12.44
CA TRP A 36 3.34 0.45 13.70
C TRP A 36 2.60 1.79 13.63
N LEU A 37 2.73 2.53 12.53
CA LEU A 37 1.98 3.79 12.35
C LEU A 37 0.48 3.56 12.20
N ALA A 38 0.07 2.47 11.55
CA ALA A 38 -1.34 2.15 11.32
C ALA A 38 -2.11 1.85 12.63
N GLU A 39 -1.43 1.40 13.69
CA GLU A 39 -2.06 1.19 15.00
C GLU A 39 -2.71 2.46 15.54
N ALA A 40 -2.16 3.65 15.23
CA ALA A 40 -2.70 4.92 15.67
C ALA A 40 -4.00 5.33 14.94
N GLU A 41 -4.38 4.67 13.84
CA GLU A 41 -5.60 5.02 13.08
C GLU A 41 -6.86 4.92 13.95
N SER A 42 -6.92 3.92 14.84
CA SER A 42 -8.07 3.71 15.73
C SER A 42 -8.24 4.84 16.75
N ASP A 43 -7.15 5.55 17.06
CA ASP A 43 -7.12 6.68 18.00
C ASP A 43 -7.23 8.05 17.29
N GLY A 44 -7.58 8.05 16.00
CA GLY A 44 -7.69 9.27 15.18
C GLY A 44 -6.39 9.69 14.49
N GLY A 45 -5.39 8.81 14.44
CA GLY A 45 -4.19 8.98 13.62
C GLY A 45 -4.49 9.03 12.12
N ALA A 46 -3.53 9.48 11.32
CA ALA A 46 -3.66 9.54 9.88
C ALA A 46 -3.77 8.14 9.26
N ARG A 47 -4.58 7.98 8.20
CA ARG A 47 -4.65 6.74 7.43
C ARG A 47 -3.28 6.41 6.82
N ILE A 48 -2.82 5.20 7.06
CA ILE A 48 -1.60 4.63 6.53
C ILE A 48 -1.90 3.70 5.36
N VAL A 49 -0.98 3.66 4.40
CA VAL A 49 -1.07 2.79 3.21
C VAL A 49 -1.01 1.32 3.62
N ARG A 50 -1.90 0.50 3.08
CA ARG A 50 -1.87 -0.96 3.27
C ARG A 50 -0.68 -1.58 2.56
N VAL A 51 0.05 -2.44 3.28
CA VAL A 51 1.06 -3.34 2.70
C VAL A 51 0.36 -4.57 2.14
N LEU A 52 0.55 -4.84 0.84
CA LEU A 52 -0.05 -5.98 0.14
C LEU A 52 0.88 -7.19 0.14
N ASN A 53 2.18 -6.97 -0.03
CA ASN A 53 3.19 -8.02 -0.06
C ASN A 53 4.58 -7.46 0.26
N VAL A 54 5.42 -8.25 0.92
CA VAL A 54 6.83 -7.91 1.23
C VAL A 54 7.70 -9.09 0.82
N ALA A 55 8.83 -8.80 0.19
CA ALA A 55 9.82 -9.81 -0.17
C ALA A 55 11.21 -9.18 -0.23
N PRO A 56 12.28 -9.99 -0.26
CA PRO A 56 13.63 -9.45 -0.43
C PRO A 56 13.72 -8.54 -1.66
N GLY A 57 14.16 -7.30 -1.44
CA GLY A 57 14.33 -6.30 -2.50
C GLY A 57 13.03 -5.65 -3.01
N ARG A 58 11.86 -5.91 -2.43
CA ARG A 58 10.61 -5.24 -2.84
C ARG A 58 9.51 -5.15 -1.77
N ILE A 59 8.64 -4.16 -1.92
CA ILE A 59 7.37 -4.04 -1.20
C ILE A 59 6.26 -3.62 -2.17
N ASP A 60 5.11 -4.27 -2.08
CA ASP A 60 3.89 -3.94 -2.81
C ASP A 60 2.91 -3.28 -1.84
N LEU A 61 2.46 -2.08 -2.18
CA LEU A 61 1.55 -1.25 -1.38
C LEU A 61 0.23 -1.03 -2.12
N GLU A 62 -0.85 -0.71 -1.41
CA GLU A 62 -2.03 -0.16 -2.09
C GLU A 62 -1.68 1.17 -2.77
N ARG A 63 -2.19 1.39 -3.98
CA ARG A 63 -1.99 2.67 -4.66
C ARG A 63 -2.86 3.75 -4.04
N LEU A 64 -2.22 4.83 -3.60
CA LEU A 64 -2.87 6.05 -3.18
C LEU A 64 -3.05 7.01 -4.36
N ALA A 65 -4.18 7.71 -4.37
CA ALA A 65 -4.43 8.85 -5.26
C ALA A 65 -4.11 10.15 -4.50
N PRO A 66 -3.47 11.15 -5.14
CA PRO A 66 -3.28 12.47 -4.55
C PRO A 66 -4.62 13.12 -4.20
N ALA A 67 -4.68 13.82 -3.07
CA ALA A 67 -5.85 14.57 -2.62
C ALA A 67 -5.44 16.01 -2.21
N ARG A 68 -6.43 16.90 -2.09
CA ARG A 68 -6.20 18.24 -1.52
C ARG A 68 -6.11 18.15 0.01
N PRO A 69 -5.26 18.97 0.65
CA PRO A 69 -5.19 19.08 2.11
C PRO A 69 -6.50 19.53 2.75
#